data_AF-A0A5K0X3M7-F1
#
_entry.id   AF-A0A5K0X3M7-F1
#
_cell.length_a   1.000
_cell.length_b   1.000
_cell.length_c   1.000
_cell.angle_alpha   90.00
_cell.angle_beta   90.00
_cell.angle_gamma   90.00
#
_symmetry.space_group_name_H-M   'P 1'
#
loop_
_entity.id
_entity.type
_entity.pdbx_description
1 polymer ?
#
loop_
_entity_poly.entity_id
_entity_poly.type
_entity_poly.pdbx_seq_one_letter_code
_entity_poly.pdbx_strand_id
1 'polypeptide(L)' 'VDGVLMPPDGPDNWPKEDSPRQWLVFYKVDGMTLQGEGLIEGNGQKWWDLPCKPHR' A
#
# COMPACT_ATOMS: atom_id res chain seq x y z
N VAL A 1 9.16 -2.38 14.64
CA VAL A 1 8.58 -1.35 13.74
C VAL A 1 7.69 -0.52 14.60
N ASP A 2 8.17 0.67 14.99
CA ASP A 2 7.58 1.46 16.07
C ASP A 2 7.19 2.88 15.60
N GLY A 3 7.13 3.07 14.28
CA GLY A 3 6.63 4.27 13.62
C GLY A 3 5.39 3.99 12.78
N VAL A 4 5.01 4.95 11.92
CA VAL A 4 3.90 4.78 10.97
C VAL A 4 4.44 4.41 9.59
N LEU A 5 4.05 3.24 9.09
CA LEU A 5 4.28 2.84 7.70
C LEU A 5 3.07 3.29 6.89
N MET A 6 3.29 4.23 5.97
CA MET A 6 2.24 4.80 5.13
C MET A 6 2.68 4.87 3.65
N PRO A 7 1.80 4.56 2.69
CA PRO A 7 2.09 4.80 1.28
C PRO A 7 1.92 6.28 0.91
N PRO A 8 2.34 6.67 -0.31
CA PRO A 8 1.97 7.95 -0.91
C PRO A 8 0.46 8.20 -0.86
N ASP A 9 0.09 9.48 -0.87
CA ASP A 9 -1.28 9.94 -0.65
C ASP A 9 -2.17 9.72 -1.90
N GLY A 10 -2.54 8.47 -2.15
CA GLY A 10 -3.44 8.03 -3.20
C GLY A 10 -2.77 7.69 -4.54
N PRO A 11 -3.58 7.31 -5.54
CA PRO A 11 -3.12 6.81 -6.84
C PRO A 11 -2.31 7.82 -7.64
N ASP A 12 -2.63 9.12 -7.54
CA ASP A 12 -1.94 10.18 -8.30
C ASP A 12 -0.51 10.44 -7.83
N ASN A 13 -0.23 10.11 -6.56
CA ASN A 13 1.09 10.25 -5.95
C ASN A 13 1.88 8.94 -5.99
N TRP A 14 1.33 7.89 -6.61
CA TRP A 14 2.03 6.62 -6.74
C TRP A 14 3.22 6.76 -7.70
N PRO A 15 4.43 6.26 -7.36
CA PRO A 15 5.56 6.30 -8.26
C PRO A 15 5.23 5.60 -9.59
N LYS A 16 5.63 6.22 -10.72
CA LYS A 16 5.29 5.69 -12.06
C LYS A 16 6.06 4.43 -12.39
N GLU A 17 7.24 4.29 -11.79
CA GLU A 17 8.09 3.11 -11.83
C GLU A 17 7.49 1.91 -11.08
N ASP A 18 6.58 2.14 -10.14
CA ASP A 18 5.97 1.12 -9.30
C ASP A 18 4.60 0.70 -9.82
N SER A 19 4.22 -0.56 -9.55
CA SER A 19 2.88 -1.04 -9.87
C SER A 19 1.86 -0.44 -8.89
N PRO A 20 0.79 0.22 -9.38
CA PRO A 20 -0.31 0.73 -8.52
C PRO A 20 -1.12 -0.41 -7.86
N ARG A 21 -0.82 -1.68 -8.18
CA ARG A 21 -1.43 -2.86 -7.57
C ARG A 21 -0.60 -3.42 -6.41
N GLN A 22 0.55 -2.83 -6.13
CA GLN A 22 1.52 -3.36 -5.16
C GLN A 22 1.80 -2.28 -4.11
N TRP A 23 1.13 -2.37 -2.97
CA TRP A 23 1.32 -1.44 -1.86
C TRP A 23 2.45 -1.89 -0.91
N LEU A 24 2.32 -3.08 -0.35
CA LEU A 24 3.30 -3.67 0.57
C LEU A 24 3.52 -5.12 0.17
N VAL A 25 4.68 -5.41 -0.41
CA VAL A 25 4.99 -6.72 -0.99
C VAL A 25 6.20 -7.33 -0.31
N PHE A 26 6.03 -8.54 0.21
CA PHE A 26 7.12 -9.42 0.63
C PHE A 26 7.21 -10.56 -0.39
N TYR A 27 8.32 -10.65 -1.14
CA TYR A 27 8.46 -11.61 -2.23
C TYR A 27 9.67 -12.52 -2.02
N LYS A 28 9.46 -13.84 -2.18
CA LYS A 28 10.49 -14.89 -2.01
C LYS A 28 11.25 -14.80 -0.67
N VAL A 29 10.51 -14.59 0.41
CA VAL A 29 11.07 -14.59 1.77
C VAL A 29 10.89 -15.96 2.44
N ASP A 30 11.89 -16.38 3.20
CA ASP A 30 11.83 -17.55 4.08
C ASP A 30 12.17 -17.10 5.51
N GLY A 31 11.36 -17.53 6.50
CA GLY A 31 11.56 -17.19 7.91
C GLY A 31 11.35 -15.72 8.31
N MET A 32 10.57 -14.92 7.55
CA MET A 32 10.36 -13.50 7.88
C MET A 32 9.38 -13.30 9.05
N THR A 33 9.72 -12.41 9.98
CA THR A 33 8.81 -11.89 11.01
C THR A 33 8.83 -10.36 11.04
N LEU A 34 7.66 -9.72 11.06
CA LEU A 34 7.49 -8.28 11.23
C LEU A 34 6.91 -8.02 12.63
N GLN A 35 7.68 -7.37 13.51
CA GLN A 35 7.29 -7.10 14.91
C GLN A 35 7.48 -5.62 15.27
N GLY A 36 6.74 -5.16 16.28
CA GLY A 36 6.79 -3.81 16.84
C GLY A 36 5.41 -3.31 17.24
N GLU A 37 5.35 -2.12 17.82
CA GLU A 37 4.11 -1.48 18.30
C GLU A 37 3.64 -0.34 17.38
N GLY A 38 4.26 -0.20 16.21
CA GLY A 38 3.95 0.82 15.22
C GLY A 38 2.64 0.59 14.48
N LEU A 39 2.31 1.53 13.59
CA LEU A 39 1.06 1.56 12.83
C LEU A 39 1.34 1.32 11.34
N ILE A 40 0.49 0.54 10.69
CA ILE A 40 0.41 0.49 9.23
C ILE A 40 -0.82 1.28 8.82
N GLU A 41 -0.61 2.46 8.23
CA GLU A 41 -1.66 3.35 7.76
C GLU A 41 -1.79 3.23 6.24
N GLY A 42 -2.91 2.68 5.75
CA GLY A 42 -3.04 2.33 4.34
C GLY A 42 -3.36 3.48 3.38
N ASN A 43 -3.76 4.66 3.87
CA ASN A 43 -4.23 5.80 3.06
C ASN A 43 -5.22 5.40 1.93
N GLY A 44 -6.15 4.48 2.25
CA GLY A 44 -6.99 3.80 1.26
C GLY A 44 -8.12 4.64 0.67
N GLN A 45 -8.51 5.75 1.32
CA GLN A 45 -9.71 6.51 0.93
C GLN A 45 -9.70 6.92 -0.54
N LYS A 46 -8.63 7.56 -1.01
CA LYS A 46 -8.51 7.99 -2.41
C LYS A 46 -8.49 6.83 -3.41
N TRP A 47 -8.08 5.64 -2.98
CA TRP A 47 -8.15 4.43 -3.81
C TRP A 47 -9.58 3.90 -3.93
N TRP A 48 -10.36 3.97 -2.84
CA TRP A 48 -11.76 3.55 -2.83
C TRP A 48 -12.69 4.55 -3.53
N ASP A 49 -12.32 5.83 -3.56
CA ASP A 49 -13.06 6.88 -4.26
C ASP A 49 -12.87 6.84 -5.78
N LEU A 50 -11.93 6.03 -6.29
CA LEU A 50 -11.74 5.86 -7.72
C LEU A 50 -13.03 5.32 -8.37
N PRO A 51 -13.41 5.83 -9.54
CA PRO A 51 -14.60 5.36 -10.22
C PRO A 51 -14.48 3.87 -10.50
N CYS A 52 -15.53 3.10 -10.16
CA CYS A 52 -15.62 1.70 -10.52
C CYS A 52 -15.40 1.56 -12.02
N LYS A 53 -14.52 0.63 -12.43
CA LYS A 53 -14.46 0.26 -13.85
C LYS A 53 -15.88 -0.12 -14.27
N PRO A 54 -16.42 0.42 -15.38
CA PRO A 54 -17.72 -0.02 -15.85
C PRO A 54 -17.67 -1.55 -15.99
N HIS A 55 -18.55 -2.23 -15.27
CA HIS A 55 -18.75 -3.67 -15.46
C HIS A 55 -19.16 -3.86 -16.93
N ARG A 56 -18.28 -4.49 -17.72
CA ARG A 56 -18.60 -4.95 -19.07
C ARG A 56 -19.17 -6.36 -19.00
#